data_AF-A0A7V8FXY5-F1
#
_entry.id   AF-A0A7V8FXY5-F1
#
_cell.length_a   1.000
_cell.length_b   1.000
_cell.length_c   1.000
_cell.angle_alpha   90.00
_cell.angle_beta   90.00
_cell.angle_gamma   90.00
#
_symmetry.space_group_name_H-M   'P 1'
#
loop_
_entity.id
_entity.type
_entity.pdbx_description
1 polymer ?
#
loop_
_entity_poly.entity_id
_entity_poly.type
_entity_poly.pdbx_seq_one_letter_code
_entity_poly.pdbx_strand_id
1 'polypeptide(L)'
;MKKLAAIGMCGVLAVAGLVASGGAYAHGRFYGGVVIGGPVWVPPPVYYPPPVYVERVPPPVYIEQPRQDYWYYCADSKAYYPYVQICPSAWMKVVPNNPGSPGYGPPQ
;
A
#
# COMPACT_ATOMS: atom_id res chain seq x y z
N MET A 1 81.25 4.85 -63.03
CA MET A 1 81.21 5.28 -61.60
C MET A 1 79.96 6.08 -61.25
N LYS A 2 79.52 7.07 -62.05
CA LYS A 2 78.29 7.87 -61.79
C LYS A 2 76.98 7.07 -61.66
N LYS A 3 76.82 5.96 -62.40
CA LYS A 3 75.60 5.12 -62.38
C LYS A 3 75.42 4.32 -61.08
N LEU A 4 76.53 3.92 -60.44
CA LEU A 4 76.51 3.17 -59.19
C LEU A 4 76.15 4.07 -58.00
N ALA A 5 76.63 5.32 -58.01
CA ALA A 5 76.23 6.32 -57.03
C ALA A 5 74.72 6.67 -57.11
N ALA A 6 74.17 6.75 -58.33
CA ALA A 6 72.75 7.01 -58.55
C ALA A 6 71.84 5.87 -58.03
N ILE A 7 72.24 4.61 -58.24
CA ILE A 7 71.49 3.45 -57.75
C ILE A 7 71.56 3.36 -56.21
N GLY A 8 72.73 3.60 -55.62
CA GLY A 8 72.88 3.67 -54.16
C GLY A 8 72.05 4.79 -53.54
N MET A 9 72.01 5.96 -54.17
CA MET A 9 71.23 7.10 -53.70
C MET A 9 69.72 6.85 -53.80
N CYS A 10 69.23 6.24 -54.88
CA CYS A 10 67.84 5.82 -54.99
C CYS A 10 67.45 4.76 -53.94
N GLY A 11 68.34 3.80 -53.67
CA GLY A 11 68.12 2.79 -52.63
C GLY A 11 68.00 3.41 -51.24
N VAL A 12 68.91 4.33 -50.89
CA VAL A 12 68.89 5.03 -49.60
C VAL A 12 67.65 5.94 -49.48
N LEU A 13 67.26 6.64 -50.56
CA LEU A 13 66.04 7.45 -50.57
C LEU A 13 64.76 6.62 -50.42
N ALA A 14 64.70 5.43 -51.03
CA ALA A 14 63.56 4.53 -50.88
C ALA A 14 63.42 3.97 -49.46
N VAL A 15 64.54 3.61 -48.83
CA VAL A 15 64.56 3.15 -47.43
C VAL A 15 64.22 4.29 -46.47
N ALA A 16 64.73 5.50 -46.69
CA ALA A 16 64.40 6.66 -45.88
C ALA A 16 62.91 7.04 -46.00
N GLY A 17 62.30 6.94 -47.19
CA GLY A 17 60.87 7.14 -47.39
C GLY A 17 59.99 6.11 -46.66
N LEU A 18 60.45 4.86 -46.57
CA LEU A 18 59.77 3.79 -45.82
C LEU A 18 59.89 3.94 -44.30
N VAL A 19 60.96 4.56 -43.78
CA VAL A 19 61.12 4.83 -42.34
C VAL A 19 60.36 6.09 -41.93
N ALA A 20 60.29 7.10 -42.80
CA ALA A 20 59.56 8.35 -42.55
C ALA A 20 58.03 8.20 -42.61
N SER A 21 57.50 7.12 -43.20
CA SER A 21 56.05 6.87 -43.29
C SER A 21 55.43 6.29 -42.01
N GLY A 22 56.23 5.94 -40.99
CA GLY A 22 55.74 5.43 -39.71
C GLY A 22 54.93 6.42 -38.87
N GLY A 23 54.87 7.70 -39.25
CA GLY A 23 54.20 8.77 -38.49
C GLY A 23 52.97 9.41 -39.14
N ALA A 24 52.50 8.94 -40.30
CA ALA A 24 51.42 9.60 -41.05
C ALA A 24 49.99 9.16 -40.65
N TYR A 25 49.76 8.88 -39.37
CA TYR A 25 48.42 8.61 -38.79
C TYR A 25 47.99 9.67 -37.77
N ALA A 26 48.32 10.94 -38.03
CA ALA A 26 48.01 12.04 -37.15
C ALA A 26 47.00 13.04 -37.73
N HIS A 27 46.05 12.62 -38.58
CA HIS A 27 44.84 13.40 -38.82
C HIS A 27 43.64 12.48 -38.99
N GLY A 28 42.70 12.58 -38.03
CA GLY A 28 41.50 11.77 -37.98
C GLY A 28 41.67 10.47 -37.20
N ARG A 29 42.12 10.54 -35.94
CA ARG A 29 41.73 9.49 -34.98
C ARG A 29 40.22 9.63 -34.73
N PHE A 30 39.41 9.14 -35.66
CA PHE A 30 38.16 8.52 -35.26
C PHE A 30 38.61 7.33 -34.42
N TYR A 31 38.63 7.52 -33.10
CA TYR A 31 38.86 6.44 -32.16
C TYR A 31 37.66 5.50 -32.30
N GLY A 32 37.68 4.62 -33.30
CA GLY A 32 36.86 3.41 -33.39
C GLY A 32 37.29 2.38 -32.34
N GLY A 33 37.73 2.83 -31.17
CA GLY A 33 37.75 2.02 -29.98
C GLY A 33 36.38 2.18 -29.35
N VAL A 34 35.65 1.08 -29.23
CA VAL A 34 34.63 1.02 -28.19
C VAL A 34 35.39 1.28 -26.89
N VAL A 35 35.10 2.39 -26.22
CA VAL A 35 35.59 2.62 -24.86
C VAL A 35 34.83 1.63 -23.98
N ILE A 36 35.29 0.38 -23.97
CA ILE A 36 34.77 -0.66 -23.08
C ILE A 36 35.34 -0.33 -21.70
N GLY A 37 34.50 0.24 -20.83
CA GLY A 37 34.87 0.51 -19.43
C GLY A 37 35.02 1.99 -19.05
N GLY A 38 34.49 2.94 -19.84
CA GLY A 38 34.28 4.30 -19.32
C GLY A 38 33.37 4.27 -18.07
N PRO A 39 33.54 5.17 -17.10
CA PRO A 39 32.77 5.12 -15.85
C PRO A 39 31.28 5.27 -16.15
N VAL A 40 30.53 4.17 -15.99
CA VAL A 40 29.08 4.17 -16.12
C VAL A 40 28.52 4.78 -14.84
N TRP A 41 27.89 5.95 -14.97
CA TRP A 41 27.13 6.52 -13.88
C TRP A 41 25.82 5.74 -13.75
N VAL A 42 25.75 4.84 -12.78
CA VAL A 42 24.55 4.09 -12.43
C VAL A 42 23.90 4.76 -11.22
N PRO A 43 22.67 5.26 -11.32
CA PRO A 43 21.98 5.79 -10.15
C PRO A 43 21.79 4.66 -9.12
N PRO A 44 21.93 4.96 -7.83
CA PRO A 44 21.72 3.96 -6.79
C PRO A 44 20.27 3.45 -6.84
N PRO A 45 20.04 2.16 -6.50
CA PRO A 45 18.70 1.61 -6.46
C PRO A 45 17.86 2.34 -5.41
N VAL A 46 16.67 2.77 -5.80
CA VAL A 46 15.70 3.42 -4.90
C VAL A 46 14.93 2.34 -4.17
N TYR A 47 15.05 2.30 -2.85
CA TYR A 47 14.28 1.38 -2.01
C TYR A 47 12.98 2.06 -1.56
N TYR A 48 11.85 1.44 -1.89
CA TYR A 48 10.55 1.83 -1.39
C TYR A 48 10.13 0.91 -0.24
N PRO A 49 9.73 1.46 0.91
CA PRO A 49 9.19 0.64 1.99
C PRO A 49 7.86 0.00 1.54
N PRO A 50 7.57 -1.22 2.01
CA PRO A 50 6.28 -1.84 1.73
C PRO A 50 5.13 -1.04 2.37
N PRO A 51 3.94 -1.04 1.76
CA PRO A 51 2.77 -0.38 2.34
C PRO A 51 2.40 -1.04 3.68
N VAL A 52 2.08 -0.20 4.67
CA VAL A 52 1.55 -0.66 5.96
C VAL A 52 0.04 -0.80 5.85
N TYR A 53 -0.45 -2.03 6.03
CA TYR A 53 -1.88 -2.30 6.09
C TYR A 53 -2.36 -2.16 7.52
N VAL A 54 -3.33 -1.27 7.75
CA VAL A 54 -4.03 -1.16 9.03
C VAL A 54 -5.27 -2.05 8.97
N GLU A 55 -5.31 -3.09 9.79
CA GLU A 55 -6.50 -3.92 9.98
C GLU A 55 -7.64 -3.02 10.48
N ARG A 56 -8.77 -3.03 9.78
CA ARG A 56 -9.94 -2.25 10.17
C ARG A 56 -10.66 -3.01 11.28
N VAL A 57 -10.71 -2.45 12.48
CA VAL A 57 -11.47 -3.03 13.60
C VAL A 57 -12.95 -3.11 13.20
N PRO A 58 -13.63 -4.25 13.41
CA PRO A 58 -15.06 -4.35 13.12
C PRO A 58 -15.86 -3.39 14.00
N PRO A 59 -16.97 -2.82 13.49
CA PRO A 59 -17.82 -1.95 14.29
C PRO A 59 -18.38 -2.71 15.51
N PRO A 60 -18.62 -2.02 16.63
CA PRO A 60 -19.25 -2.63 17.79
C PRO A 60 -20.64 -3.14 17.42
N VAL A 61 -20.96 -4.37 17.81
CA VAL A 61 -22.29 -4.95 17.66
C VAL A 61 -23.15 -4.44 18.82
N TYR A 62 -24.22 -3.71 18.49
CA TYR A 62 -25.21 -3.30 19.48
C TYR A 62 -26.11 -4.48 19.83
N ILE A 63 -26.23 -4.78 21.13
CA ILE A 63 -27.14 -5.78 21.67
C ILE A 63 -28.26 -5.01 22.38
N GLU A 64 -29.49 -5.15 21.90
CA GLU A 64 -30.65 -4.62 22.62
C GLU A 64 -30.86 -5.39 23.91
N GLN A 65 -30.76 -4.69 25.04
CA GLN A 65 -31.20 -5.23 26.32
C GLN A 65 -32.73 -5.29 26.31
N PRO A 66 -33.36 -6.42 26.65
CA PRO A 66 -34.82 -6.48 26.73
C PRO A 66 -35.31 -5.46 27.77
N ARG A 67 -36.16 -4.54 27.33
CA ARG A 67 -36.87 -3.63 28.23
C ARG A 67 -37.79 -4.48 29.11
N GLN A 68 -37.59 -4.42 30.42
CA GLN A 68 -38.50 -5.05 31.36
C GLN A 68 -39.75 -4.18 31.45
N ASP A 69 -40.79 -4.55 30.71
CA ASP A 69 -42.12 -3.97 30.89
C ASP A 69 -42.77 -4.59 32.12
N TYR A 70 -43.44 -3.76 32.92
CA TYR A 70 -44.07 -4.19 34.17
C TYR A 70 -45.55 -3.82 34.18
N TRP A 71 -46.36 -4.68 34.78
CA TRP A 71 -47.76 -4.40 35.07
C TRP A 71 -47.98 -4.12 36.55
N TYR A 72 -49.03 -3.37 36.86
CA TYR A 72 -49.42 -3.05 38.23
C TYR A 72 -50.73 -3.75 38.55
N TYR A 73 -50.70 -4.65 39.53
CA TYR A 73 -51.83 -5.42 40.00
C TYR A 73 -52.36 -4.88 41.33
N CYS A 74 -53.67 -4.71 41.43
CA CYS A 74 -54.36 -4.38 42.67
C CYS A 74 -54.96 -5.64 43.29
N ALA A 75 -54.54 -5.98 44.51
CA ALA A 75 -55.01 -7.17 45.21
C ALA A 75 -56.49 -7.05 45.65
N ASP A 76 -56.92 -5.85 46.03
CA ASP A 76 -58.28 -5.63 46.55
C ASP A 76 -59.36 -5.76 45.47
N SER A 77 -59.11 -5.16 44.30
CA SER A 77 -60.03 -5.22 43.15
C SER A 77 -59.75 -6.41 42.22
N LYS A 78 -58.67 -7.15 42.46
CA LYS A 78 -58.17 -8.27 41.65
C LYS A 78 -57.98 -7.92 40.17
N ALA A 79 -57.62 -6.68 39.87
CA ALA A 79 -57.50 -6.15 38.52
C ALA A 79 -56.19 -5.39 38.32
N TYR A 80 -55.80 -5.21 37.06
CA TYR A 80 -54.60 -4.47 36.69
C TYR A 80 -54.91 -3.01 36.33
N TYR A 81 -53.93 -2.13 36.47
CA TYR A 81 -53.98 -0.80 35.86
C TYR A 81 -53.92 -0.95 34.32
N PRO A 82 -54.73 -0.20 33.52
CA PRO A 82 -55.60 0.91 33.88
C PRO A 82 -57.06 0.55 34.17
N TYR A 83 -57.42 -0.74 34.19
CA TYR A 83 -58.81 -1.19 34.40
C TYR A 83 -59.34 -0.76 35.77
N VAL A 84 -58.45 -0.72 36.76
CA VAL A 84 -58.68 -0.05 38.04
C VAL A 84 -57.72 1.12 38.17
N GLN A 85 -58.24 2.31 38.50
CA GLN A 85 -57.44 3.53 38.61
C GLN A 85 -56.92 3.77 40.03
N ILE A 86 -57.67 3.29 41.04
CA ILE A 86 -57.38 3.50 42.46
C ILE A 86 -57.34 2.14 43.13
N CYS A 87 -56.20 1.81 43.75
CA CYS A 87 -56.06 0.65 44.62
C CYS A 87 -56.00 1.13 46.08
N PRO A 88 -56.89 0.66 46.97
CA PRO A 88 -56.82 0.98 48.41
C PRO A 88 -55.51 0.50 49.05
N SER A 89 -55.01 -0.65 48.61
CA SER A 89 -53.68 -1.18 48.95
C SER A 89 -52.59 -0.69 48.00
N ALA A 90 -51.32 -0.95 48.36
CA ALA A 90 -50.20 -0.66 47.50
C ALA A 90 -50.22 -1.54 46.24
N TRP A 91 -49.97 -0.93 45.08
CA TRP A 91 -49.87 -1.64 43.81
C TRP A 91 -48.74 -2.66 43.80
N MET A 92 -49.03 -3.87 43.34
CA MET A 92 -48.03 -4.93 43.15
C MET A 92 -47.46 -4.87 41.74
N LYS A 93 -46.14 -4.88 41.62
CA LYS A 93 -45.45 -4.91 40.32
C LYS A 93 -45.29 -6.38 39.86
N VAL A 94 -45.78 -6.69 38.66
CA VAL A 94 -45.78 -8.04 38.09
C VAL A 94 -45.01 -8.01 36.77
N VAL A 95 -44.16 -9.02 36.56
CA VAL A 95 -43.45 -9.23 35.28
C VAL A 95 -44.40 -9.97 34.34
N PRO A 96 -44.69 -9.44 33.14
CA PRO A 96 -45.47 -10.13 32.12
C PRO A 96 -44.79 -11.46 31.74
N ASN A 97 -45.59 -12.49 31.51
CA ASN A 97 -45.09 -13.78 31.00
C ASN A 97 -44.56 -13.68 29.56
N ASN A 98 -44.98 -12.66 28.80
CA ASN A 98 -44.52 -12.36 27.46
C ASN A 98 -44.10 -10.88 27.35
N PRO A 99 -42.92 -10.51 27.90
CA PRO A 99 -42.45 -9.13 27.93
C PRO A 99 -41.99 -8.59 26.56
N GLY A 100 -42.21 -9.34 25.46
CA GLY A 100 -41.70 -9.00 24.13
C GLY A 100 -42.76 -8.94 23.02
N SER A 101 -44.04 -9.22 23.31
CA SER A 101 -45.10 -9.15 22.30
C SER A 101 -45.65 -7.71 22.20
N PRO A 102 -45.50 -7.03 21.06
CA PRO A 102 -46.11 -5.72 20.85
C PRO A 102 -47.63 -5.83 21.04
N GLY A 103 -48.18 -5.07 21.98
CA GLY A 103 -49.63 -5.03 22.23
C GLY A 103 -50.18 -6.04 23.24
N TYR A 104 -49.34 -6.80 23.95
CA TYR A 104 -49.81 -7.63 25.06
C TYR A 104 -50.01 -6.77 26.32
N GLY A 105 -51.23 -6.27 26.50
CA GLY A 105 -51.64 -5.57 27.71
C GLY A 105 -51.91 -6.54 28.87
N PRO A 106 -52.11 -6.01 30.10
CA PRO A 106 -52.45 -6.84 31.23
C PRO A 106 -53.78 -7.58 31.00
N PRO A 107 -53.91 -8.81 31.54
CA PRO A 107 -55.16 -9.56 31.48
C PRO A 107 -56.27 -8.81 32.23
N GLN A 108 -57.50 -8.99 31.74
CA GLN A 108 -58.73 -8.44 32.34
C GLN A 108 -59.14 -9.28 33.55
#